data_AF-A0A536G541-F1
#
_entry.id   AF-A0A536G541-F1
#
_cell.length_a   1.000
_cell.length_b   1.000
_cell.length_c   1.000
_cell.angle_alpha   90.00
_cell.angle_beta   90.00
_cell.angle_gamma   90.00
#
_symmetry.space_group_name_H-M   'P 1'
#
loop_
_entity.id
_entity.type
_entity.pdbx_description
1 polymer ?
#
loop_
_entity_poly.entity_id
_entity_poly.type
_entity_poly.pdbx_seq_one_letter_code
_entity_poly.pdbx_strand_id
1 'polypeptide(L)'
;MARSLLSDAFGHHVWATDRLLDACAGLTDEQLATTVSGTFGSIIDTARHLVGADRSYLFVLSGGRVAQIEEEGMDIATLRDAMANAEADWAAVLAVDGDPEEVVIRRRDDGSESHAPRGIRLAQAIHHGTDHRSQICTALTSLGIEPPLIDVWDYGETQGRVSQVPSQH
;
A
#
# COMPACT_ATOMS: atom_id res chain seq x y z
N MET A 1 -20.26 -14.55 2.20
CA MET A 1 -19.73 -14.59 0.81
C MET A 1 -18.37 -15.26 0.84
N ALA A 2 -17.98 -15.96 -0.22
CA ALA A 2 -16.64 -16.54 -0.31
C ALA A 2 -15.58 -15.41 -0.33
N ARG A 3 -14.45 -15.64 0.31
CA ARG A 3 -13.33 -14.68 0.36
C ARG A 3 -12.65 -14.63 -1.01
N SER A 4 -12.39 -13.42 -1.53
CA SER A 4 -11.67 -13.24 -2.80
C SER A 4 -10.26 -13.84 -2.71
N LEU A 5 -9.75 -14.40 -3.81
CA LEU A 5 -8.37 -14.90 -3.91
C LEU A 5 -7.32 -13.79 -3.65
N LEU A 6 -7.69 -12.53 -3.85
CA LEU A 6 -6.80 -11.38 -3.61
C LEU A 6 -6.88 -10.83 -2.18
N SER A 7 -7.75 -11.39 -1.33
CA SER A 7 -8.00 -10.83 0.01
C SER A 7 -6.76 -10.82 0.90
N ASP A 8 -5.85 -11.78 0.72
CA ASP A 8 -4.59 -11.80 1.47
C ASP A 8 -3.58 -10.82 0.95
N ALA A 9 -3.50 -10.66 -0.37
CA ALA A 9 -2.59 -9.71 -0.99
C ALA A 9 -2.95 -8.27 -0.60
N PHE A 10 -4.24 -7.93 -0.57
CA PHE A 10 -4.67 -6.59 -0.14
C PHE A 10 -4.67 -6.42 1.38
N GLY A 11 -4.94 -7.46 2.16
CA GLY A 11 -4.76 -7.42 3.61
C GLY A 11 -3.29 -7.17 3.99
N HIS A 12 -2.37 -7.89 3.34
CA HIS A 12 -0.93 -7.65 3.44
C HIS A 12 -0.55 -6.24 2.99
N HIS A 13 -1.07 -5.77 1.86
CA HIS A 13 -0.76 -4.44 1.33
C HIS A 13 -1.08 -3.33 2.33
N VAL A 14 -2.25 -3.39 2.99
CA VAL A 14 -2.62 -2.42 4.02
C VAL A 14 -1.77 -2.60 5.29
N TRP A 15 -1.68 -3.83 5.80
CA TRP A 15 -0.91 -4.15 7.01
C TRP A 15 0.57 -3.75 6.92
N ALA A 16 1.20 -3.99 5.77
CA ALA A 16 2.60 -3.66 5.52
C ALA A 16 2.81 -2.15 5.45
N THR A 17 1.88 -1.41 4.83
CA THR A 17 1.93 0.06 4.80
C THR A 17 1.78 0.63 6.21
N ASP A 18 0.81 0.15 6.99
CA ASP A 18 0.59 0.59 8.36
C ASP A 18 1.82 0.35 9.25
N ARG A 19 2.39 -0.86 9.23
CA ARG A 19 3.62 -1.17 9.99
C ARG A 19 4.79 -0.27 9.63
N LEU A 20 4.91 0.07 8.35
CA LEU A 20 5.99 0.92 7.87
C LEU A 20 5.79 2.38 8.29
N LEU A 21 4.56 2.89 8.23
CA LEU A 21 4.22 4.21 8.76
C LEU A 21 4.47 4.28 10.26
N ASP A 22 4.08 3.25 11.02
CA ASP A 22 4.34 3.16 12.46
C ASP A 22 5.85 3.18 12.77
N ALA A 23 6.68 2.51 11.96
CA ALA A 23 8.15 2.57 12.08
C ALA A 23 8.70 3.97 11.76
N CYS A 24 8.14 4.64 10.74
CA CYS A 24 8.55 5.98 10.35
C CYS A 24 8.12 7.06 11.36
N ALA A 25 7.09 6.82 12.16
CA ALA A 25 6.59 7.77 13.16
C ALA A 25 7.62 8.08 14.27
N GLY A 26 8.61 7.20 14.47
CA GLY A 26 9.69 7.40 15.44
C GLY A 26 10.90 8.17 14.90
N LEU A 27 10.90 8.55 13.61
CA LEU A 27 12.01 9.24 12.97
C LEU A 27 11.98 10.74 13.21
N THR A 28 13.15 11.37 13.19
CA THR A 28 13.26 12.84 13.14
C THR A 28 12.95 13.37 11.74
N ASP A 29 12.64 14.66 11.62
CA ASP A 29 12.42 15.32 10.33
C ASP A 29 13.63 15.18 9.39
N GLU A 30 14.85 15.23 9.94
CA GLU A 30 16.09 15.03 9.17
C GLU A 30 16.20 13.60 8.62
N GLN A 31 15.85 12.61 9.43
CA GLN A 31 15.80 11.22 8.98
C GLN A 31 14.71 11.01 7.93
N LEU A 32 13.52 11.57 8.13
CA LEU A 32 12.41 11.52 7.17
C LEU A 32 12.78 12.19 5.83
N ALA A 33 13.61 13.22 5.85
CA ALA A 33 14.12 13.91 4.66
C ALA A 33 15.26 13.15 3.95
N THR A 34 15.68 11.98 4.44
CA THR A 34 16.77 11.19 3.84
C THR A 34 16.36 10.62 2.48
N THR A 35 17.19 10.85 1.47
CA THR A 35 17.04 10.34 0.10
C THR A 35 18.15 9.35 -0.22
N VAL A 36 17.81 8.23 -0.86
CA VAL A 36 18.77 7.22 -1.32
C VAL A 36 18.70 7.11 -2.84
N SER A 37 19.86 6.95 -3.49
CA SER A 37 19.89 6.78 -4.95
C SER A 37 19.07 5.57 -5.38
N GLY A 38 18.16 5.77 -6.34
CA GLY A 38 17.26 4.72 -6.84
C GLY A 38 15.94 4.59 -6.09
N THR A 39 15.68 5.37 -5.02
CA THR A 39 14.34 5.49 -4.42
C THR A 39 13.54 6.60 -5.10
N PHE A 40 12.22 6.61 -4.88
CA PHE A 40 11.32 7.64 -5.40
C PHE A 40 11.71 9.06 -4.95
N GLY A 41 12.11 9.20 -3.68
CA GLY A 41 12.55 10.45 -3.10
C GLY A 41 13.01 10.22 -1.67
N SER A 42 12.75 11.22 -0.82
CA SER A 42 12.97 11.06 0.61
C SER A 42 12.04 10.00 1.21
N ILE A 43 12.30 9.56 2.45
CA ILE A 43 11.40 8.63 3.16
C ILE A 43 9.98 9.19 3.22
N ILE A 44 9.83 10.46 3.60
CA ILE A 44 8.50 11.08 3.72
C ILE A 44 7.83 11.26 2.36
N ASP A 45 8.57 11.64 1.30
CA ASP A 45 7.97 11.78 -0.04
C ASP A 45 7.54 10.43 -0.60
N THR A 46 8.31 9.37 -0.33
CA THR A 46 7.96 8.00 -0.72
C THR A 46 6.73 7.51 0.04
N ALA A 47 6.61 7.81 1.34
CA ALA A 47 5.45 7.48 2.16
C ALA A 47 4.17 8.22 1.70
N ARG A 48 4.29 9.53 1.41
CA ARG A 48 3.19 10.33 0.83
C ARG A 48 2.74 9.74 -0.49
N HIS A 49 3.68 9.45 -1.40
CA HIS A 49 3.36 8.87 -2.70
C HIS A 49 2.70 7.50 -2.59
N LEU A 50 3.18 6.65 -1.67
CA LEU A 50 2.61 5.33 -1.40
C LEU A 50 1.13 5.41 -0.99
N VAL A 51 0.81 6.26 -0.01
CA VAL A 51 -0.56 6.40 0.51
C VAL A 51 -1.47 7.14 -0.49
N GLY A 52 -0.96 8.20 -1.14
CA GLY A 52 -1.69 8.92 -2.19
C GLY A 52 -2.06 8.01 -3.36
N ALA A 53 -1.13 7.14 -3.79
CA ALA A 53 -1.40 6.15 -4.81
C ALA A 53 -2.42 5.10 -4.38
N ASP A 54 -2.36 4.58 -3.15
CA ASP A 54 -3.37 3.66 -2.60
C ASP A 54 -4.78 4.26 -2.68
N ARG A 55 -4.93 5.50 -2.20
CA ARG A 55 -6.20 6.24 -2.25
C ARG A 55 -6.65 6.51 -3.69
N SER A 56 -5.74 6.82 -4.60
CA SER A 56 -6.01 6.98 -6.03
C SER A 56 -6.53 5.68 -6.67
N TYR A 57 -5.94 4.52 -6.37
CA TYR A 57 -6.44 3.24 -6.86
C TYR A 57 -7.80 2.88 -6.28
N LEU A 58 -8.01 3.10 -4.97
CA LEU A 58 -9.31 2.92 -4.32
C LEU A 58 -10.38 3.82 -4.94
N PHE A 59 -10.09 5.11 -5.16
CA PHE A 59 -11.02 6.03 -5.82
C PHE A 59 -11.46 5.48 -7.18
N VAL A 60 -10.52 5.08 -8.02
CA VAL A 60 -10.82 4.56 -9.36
C VAL A 60 -11.61 3.25 -9.31
N LEU A 61 -11.17 2.28 -8.51
CA LEU A 61 -11.77 0.94 -8.45
C LEU A 61 -13.09 0.90 -7.68
N SER A 62 -13.33 1.86 -6.80
CA SER A 62 -14.58 2.01 -6.07
C SER A 62 -15.62 2.85 -6.81
N GLY A 63 -15.29 3.42 -7.98
CA GLY A 63 -16.15 4.33 -8.72
C GLY A 63 -16.35 5.67 -8.01
N GLY A 64 -15.34 6.15 -7.28
CA GLY A 64 -15.33 7.41 -6.57
C GLY A 64 -15.96 7.39 -5.17
N ARG A 65 -16.30 6.21 -4.63
CA ARG A 65 -16.84 6.09 -3.26
C ARG A 65 -15.80 6.37 -2.19
N VAL A 66 -14.54 6.01 -2.45
CA VAL A 66 -13.40 6.40 -1.63
C VAL A 66 -12.82 7.67 -2.21
N ALA A 67 -12.68 8.71 -1.39
CA ALA A 67 -12.11 9.98 -1.83
C ALA A 67 -10.60 9.88 -2.10
N GLN A 68 -10.12 10.68 -3.04
CA GLN A 68 -8.69 10.97 -3.13
C GLN A 68 -8.25 11.86 -1.97
N ILE A 69 -6.95 11.91 -1.75
CA ILE A 69 -6.31 12.82 -0.79
C ILE A 69 -5.32 13.71 -1.55
N GLU A 70 -5.03 14.87 -0.97
CA GLU A 70 -3.87 15.68 -1.35
C GLU A 70 -2.73 15.34 -0.39
N GLU A 71 -1.83 14.45 -0.80
CA GLU A 71 -0.78 13.93 0.08
C GLU A 71 0.36 14.94 0.34
N GLU A 72 0.45 16.01 -0.45
CA GLU A 72 1.50 17.01 -0.33
C GLU A 72 1.45 17.69 1.05
N GLY A 73 2.60 17.70 1.73
CA GLY A 73 2.73 18.30 3.06
C GLY A 73 2.19 17.46 4.24
N MET A 74 1.55 16.32 3.99
CA MET A 74 1.09 15.43 5.08
C MET A 74 2.28 14.89 5.88
N ASP A 75 2.14 14.82 7.21
CA ASP A 75 3.10 14.13 8.08
C ASP A 75 2.73 12.64 8.23
N ILE A 76 3.60 11.86 8.89
CA ILE A 76 3.38 10.42 9.07
C ILE A 76 2.06 10.12 9.80
N ALA A 77 1.68 10.93 10.80
CA ALA A 77 0.43 10.75 11.54
C ALA A 77 -0.79 10.95 10.63
N THR A 78 -0.78 12.00 9.81
CA THR A 78 -1.85 12.28 8.84
C THR A 78 -1.94 11.18 7.77
N LEU A 79 -0.80 10.66 7.31
CA LEU A 79 -0.77 9.52 6.40
C LEU A 79 -1.33 8.25 7.05
N ARG A 80 -1.05 8.03 8.34
CA ARG A 80 -1.58 6.90 9.10
C ARG A 80 -3.10 6.97 9.25
N ASP A 81 -3.62 8.16 9.55
CA ASP A 81 -5.07 8.42 9.62
C ASP A 81 -5.72 8.23 8.25
N ALA A 82 -5.04 8.65 7.18
CA ALA A 82 -5.50 8.40 5.82
C ALA A 82 -5.56 6.90 5.49
N MET A 83 -4.87 6.01 6.21
CA MET A 83 -4.96 4.55 6.00
C MET A 83 -6.03 3.85 6.86
N ALA A 84 -6.65 4.55 7.82
CA ALA A 84 -7.49 3.94 8.86
C ALA A 84 -8.64 3.04 8.34
N ASN A 85 -9.21 3.37 7.17
CA ASN A 85 -10.31 2.60 6.57
C ASN A 85 -9.87 1.74 5.37
N ALA A 86 -8.59 1.73 5.02
CA ALA A 86 -8.10 1.13 3.78
C ALA A 86 -8.42 -0.37 3.66
N GLU A 87 -8.35 -1.13 4.77
CA GLU A 87 -8.70 -2.55 4.77
C GLU A 87 -10.18 -2.77 4.39
N ALA A 88 -11.08 -2.00 5.00
CA ALA A 88 -12.51 -2.08 4.71
C ALA A 88 -12.84 -1.62 3.29
N ASP A 89 -12.17 -0.56 2.83
CA ASP A 89 -12.31 -0.01 1.48
C ASP A 89 -11.88 -1.03 0.42
N TRP A 90 -10.72 -1.66 0.60
CA TRP A 90 -10.24 -2.72 -0.29
C TRP A 90 -11.11 -3.98 -0.22
N ALA A 91 -11.57 -4.37 0.96
CA ALA A 91 -12.53 -5.48 1.10
C ALA A 91 -13.83 -5.21 0.34
N ALA A 92 -14.35 -3.98 0.37
CA ALA A 92 -15.54 -3.59 -0.37
C ALA A 92 -15.31 -3.61 -1.89
N VAL A 93 -14.14 -3.18 -2.37
CA VAL A 93 -13.76 -3.31 -3.78
C VAL A 93 -13.72 -4.77 -4.22
N LEU A 94 -13.11 -5.64 -3.41
CA LEU A 94 -12.92 -7.07 -3.71
C LEU A 94 -14.20 -7.92 -3.55
N ALA A 95 -15.17 -7.46 -2.75
CA ALA A 95 -16.45 -8.15 -2.56
C ALA A 95 -17.39 -8.02 -3.76
N VAL A 96 -17.15 -7.05 -4.64
CA VAL A 96 -17.87 -6.92 -5.91
C VAL A 96 -17.33 -7.97 -6.88
N ASP A 97 -18.15 -8.99 -7.15
CA ASP A 97 -17.91 -9.94 -8.23
C ASP A 97 -17.91 -9.19 -9.56
N GLY A 98 -16.87 -9.38 -10.36
CA GLY A 98 -16.64 -8.58 -11.56
C GLY A 98 -15.65 -9.23 -12.51
N ASP A 99 -15.82 -8.96 -13.80
CA ASP A 99 -14.93 -9.46 -14.85
C ASP A 99 -13.54 -8.80 -14.71
N PRO A 100 -12.45 -9.56 -14.53
CA PRO A 100 -11.10 -8.99 -14.50
C PRO A 100 -10.75 -8.22 -15.79
N GLU A 101 -11.39 -8.53 -16.92
CA GLU A 101 -11.21 -7.86 -18.21
C GLU A 101 -12.06 -6.59 -18.38
N GLU A 102 -12.95 -6.28 -17.42
CA GLU A 102 -13.73 -5.05 -17.43
C GLU A 102 -12.80 -3.82 -17.50
N VAL A 103 -12.99 -2.99 -18.52
CA VAL A 103 -12.21 -1.77 -18.69
C VAL A 103 -12.67 -0.72 -17.69
N VAL A 104 -11.84 -0.47 -16.69
CA VAL A 104 -12.00 0.66 -15.77
C VAL A 104 -11.32 1.89 -16.39
N ILE A 105 -11.97 3.05 -16.31
CA ILE A 105 -11.46 4.32 -16.84
C ILE A 105 -11.05 5.20 -15.68
N ARG A 106 -9.77 5.61 -15.64
CA ARG A 106 -9.30 6.66 -14.72
C ARG A 106 -9.29 7.97 -15.49
N ARG A 107 -9.99 8.98 -14.97
CA ARG A 107 -10.00 10.35 -15.49
C ARG A 107 -9.18 11.26 -14.58
N ARG A 108 -8.47 12.22 -15.17
CA ARG A 108 -7.66 13.22 -14.46
C ARG A 108 -8.20 14.62 -14.74
N ASP A 109 -7.84 15.58 -13.90
CA ASP A 109 -8.30 16.98 -14.00
C ASP A 109 -7.78 17.67 -15.27
N ASP A 110 -6.65 17.23 -15.81
CA ASP A 110 -6.11 17.68 -17.09
C ASP A 110 -6.89 17.14 -18.31
N GLY A 111 -7.97 16.39 -18.08
CA GLY A 111 -8.82 15.77 -19.09
C GLY A 111 -8.25 14.48 -19.68
N SER A 112 -7.05 14.06 -19.27
CA SER A 112 -6.47 12.80 -19.73
C SER A 112 -7.15 11.59 -19.09
N GLU A 113 -7.24 10.51 -19.86
CA GLU A 113 -7.79 9.24 -19.40
C GLU A 113 -6.75 8.13 -19.49
N SER A 114 -6.83 7.15 -18.59
CA SER A 114 -6.22 5.85 -18.80
C SER A 114 -7.25 4.74 -18.71
N HIS A 115 -7.18 3.82 -19.68
CA HIS A 115 -8.09 2.69 -19.86
C HIS A 115 -7.30 1.42 -19.61
N ALA A 116 -7.78 0.56 -18.73
CA ALA A 116 -7.13 -0.72 -18.45
C ALA A 116 -8.12 -1.71 -17.82
N PRO A 117 -7.85 -3.02 -17.92
CA PRO A 117 -8.62 -4.02 -17.20
C PRO A 117 -8.61 -3.80 -15.69
N ARG A 118 -9.71 -4.18 -15.03
CA ARG A 118 -9.86 -4.20 -13.57
C ARG A 118 -8.75 -5.01 -12.91
N GLY A 119 -8.45 -6.20 -13.47
CA GLY A 119 -7.40 -7.08 -12.97
C GLY A 119 -6.01 -6.43 -12.99
N ILE A 120 -5.68 -5.71 -14.06
CA ILE A 120 -4.40 -4.98 -14.18
C ILE A 120 -4.28 -3.89 -13.12
N ARG A 121 -5.35 -3.15 -12.82
CA ARG A 121 -5.33 -2.12 -11.77
C ARG A 121 -5.15 -2.71 -10.38
N LEU A 122 -5.84 -3.81 -10.09
CA LEU A 122 -5.69 -4.50 -8.80
C LEU A 122 -4.26 -5.01 -8.62
N ALA A 123 -3.70 -5.66 -9.65
CA ALA A 123 -2.30 -6.10 -9.62
C ALA A 123 -1.35 -4.91 -9.41
N GLN A 124 -1.53 -3.83 -10.17
CA GLN A 124 -0.68 -2.65 -10.09
C GLN A 124 -0.70 -2.01 -8.70
N ALA A 125 -1.85 -1.95 -8.01
CA ALA A 125 -1.91 -1.42 -6.65
C ALA A 125 -0.98 -2.18 -5.68
N ILE A 126 -0.98 -3.52 -5.77
CA ILE A 126 -0.11 -4.37 -4.95
C ILE A 126 1.37 -4.21 -5.35
N HIS A 127 1.66 -4.23 -6.66
CA HIS A 127 3.03 -4.11 -7.17
C HIS A 127 3.65 -2.75 -6.84
N HIS A 128 2.91 -1.66 -7.06
CA HIS A 128 3.32 -0.30 -6.72
C HIS A 128 3.57 -0.14 -5.22
N GLY A 129 2.65 -0.65 -4.39
CA GLY A 129 2.84 -0.64 -2.94
C GLY A 129 4.09 -1.40 -2.51
N THR A 130 4.35 -2.56 -3.10
CA THR A 130 5.52 -3.39 -2.77
C THR A 130 6.82 -2.69 -3.12
N ASP A 131 6.90 -2.08 -4.32
CA ASP A 131 8.08 -1.34 -4.76
C ASP A 131 8.42 -0.19 -3.79
N HIS A 132 7.47 0.70 -3.49
CA HIS A 132 7.74 1.85 -2.64
C HIS A 132 7.96 1.51 -1.17
N ARG A 133 7.30 0.46 -0.64
CA ARG A 133 7.64 -0.04 0.70
C ARG A 133 9.08 -0.54 0.75
N SER A 134 9.56 -1.26 -0.29
CA SER A 134 10.95 -1.71 -0.36
C SER A 134 11.96 -0.56 -0.44
N GLN A 135 11.59 0.55 -1.10
CA GLN A 135 12.42 1.75 -1.18
C GLN A 135 12.55 2.44 0.20
N ILE A 136 11.47 2.53 0.97
CA ILE A 136 11.53 3.04 2.34
C ILE A 136 12.36 2.12 3.22
N CYS A 137 12.19 0.79 3.14
CA CYS A 137 13.06 -0.15 3.86
C CYS A 137 14.53 0.06 3.51
N THR A 138 14.85 0.25 2.23
CA THR A 138 16.23 0.57 1.78
C THR A 138 16.76 1.85 2.41
N ALA A 139 15.93 2.89 2.48
CA ALA A 139 16.29 4.16 3.11
C ALA A 139 16.49 4.04 4.63
N LEU A 140 15.63 3.29 5.34
CA LEU A 140 15.81 2.96 6.77
C LEU A 140 17.15 2.25 7.01
N THR A 141 17.45 1.22 6.21
CA THR A 141 18.72 0.49 6.30
C THR A 141 19.92 1.41 6.08
N SER A 142 19.82 2.37 5.17
CA SER A 142 20.91 3.35 4.92
C SER A 142 21.22 4.24 6.13
N LEU A 143 20.24 4.44 7.01
CA LEU A 143 20.37 5.15 8.28
C LEU A 143 20.84 4.25 9.44
N GLY A 144 21.08 2.97 9.18
CA GLY A 144 21.39 1.97 10.22
C GLY A 144 20.18 1.56 11.06
N ILE A 145 18.96 1.80 10.56
CA ILE A 145 17.70 1.43 11.22
C ILE A 145 17.21 0.12 10.60
N GLU A 146 16.97 -0.89 11.43
CA GLU A 146 16.41 -2.16 10.97
C GLU A 146 14.96 -1.95 10.48
N PRO A 147 14.64 -2.24 9.21
CA PRO A 147 13.28 -2.10 8.70
C PRO A 147 12.33 -3.10 9.35
N PRO A 148 11.02 -2.79 9.45
CA PRO A 148 10.05 -3.78 9.92
C PRO A 148 9.97 -4.95 8.93
N LEU A 149 9.79 -6.15 9.47
CA LEU A 149 9.36 -7.31 8.68
C LEU A 149 7.96 -7.05 8.14
N ILE A 150 7.85 -7.11 6.81
CA ILE A 150 6.65 -6.74 6.05
C ILE A 150 6.39 -7.71 4.90
N ASP A 151 6.94 -8.93 4.90
CA ASP A 151 6.63 -9.88 3.83
C ASP A 151 5.25 -10.52 4.03
N VAL A 152 4.79 -11.25 3.01
CA VAL A 152 3.46 -11.88 3.05
C VAL A 152 3.40 -13.08 3.99
N TRP A 153 4.52 -13.72 4.30
CA TRP A 153 4.61 -14.78 5.29
C TRP A 153 4.48 -14.21 6.69
N ASP A 154 5.16 -13.10 7.00
CA ASP A 154 5.01 -12.37 8.26
C ASP A 154 3.54 -11.98 8.48
N TYR A 155 2.90 -11.41 7.45
CA TYR A 155 1.47 -11.13 7.48
C TYR A 155 0.67 -12.41 7.75
N GLY A 156 0.93 -13.48 7.01
CA GLY A 156 0.24 -14.76 7.17
C GLY A 156 0.37 -15.33 8.60
N GLU A 157 1.56 -15.27 9.20
CA GLU A 157 1.81 -15.72 10.57
C GLU A 157 1.08 -14.84 11.60
N THR A 158 1.16 -13.51 11.47
CA THR A 158 0.45 -12.59 12.38
C THR A 158 -1.08 -12.73 12.31
N GLN A 159 -1.61 -13.10 11.15
CA GLN A 159 -3.04 -13.37 10.96
C GLN A 159 -3.45 -14.82 11.31
N GLY A 160 -2.52 -15.68 11.76
CA GLY A 160 -2.79 -17.08 12.06
C GLY A 160 -3.18 -17.92 10.84
N ARG A 161 -2.74 -17.51 9.65
CA ARG A 161 -3.03 -18.14 8.35
C ARG A 161 -1.88 -18.96 7.80
N VAL A 162 -0.71 -18.84 8.40
CA VAL A 162 0.47 -19.66 8.16
C VAL A 162 0.83 -20.36 9.46
N SER A 163 1.03 -21.68 9.39
CA SER A 163 1.51 -22.48 10.51
C SER A 163 2.71 -23.29 10.06
N GLN A 164 3.83 -23.18 10.77
CA GLN A 164 4.98 -24.04 10.54
C GLN A 164 4.84 -25.30 11.40
N VAL A 165 4.96 -26.47 10.77
CA VAL A 165 5.03 -27.75 11.49
C VAL A 165 6.50 -28.17 11.49
N PRO A 166 7.18 -28.19 12.65
CA PRO A 166 8.58 -28.59 12.72
C PRO A 166 8.78 -30.03 12.23
N SER A 167 9.97 -30.28 11.66
CA SER A 167 10.41 -31.65 11.37
C SER A 167 10.43 -32.47 12.67
N GLN A 168 9.96 -33.71 12.61
CA GLN A 168 10.00 -34.66 13.75
C GLN A 168 11.36 -35.38 13.86
N HIS A 169 12.42 -34.78 13.34
CA HIS A 169 13.76 -35.37 13.24
C HIS A 169 14.81 -34.44 13.84
#